data_AF-A0A447JPC7-F1
#
_entry.id   AF-A0A447JPC7-F1
#
_cell.length_a   1.000
_cell.length_b   1.000
_cell.length_c   1.000
_cell.angle_alpha   90.00
_cell.angle_beta   90.00
_cell.angle_gamma   90.00
#
_symmetry.space_group_name_H-M   'P 1'
#
loop_
_entity.id
_entity.type
_entity.pdbx_description
1 polymer ?
#
loop_
_entity_poly.entity_id
_entity_poly.type
_entity_poly.pdbx_seq_one_letter_code
_entity_poly.pdbx_strand_id
1 'polypeptide(L)'
;MGDLKSNDRYFYFKRLTYLMPHEVALAMHGFDYDANEKDLSVDEIKEVHKLRSAITRNLQLLDAYKNASAKTRIEASLVLTAAYIFQREDCIPSEVKEKIYVALQQQLNNKDWGDIFLTLGGNELYEVGKSLKHNGRGQYRKEDEDNNNWKLIALLVELLGEHGKASYKDLSVIYNDVISLCEFKGIKMNGIKKSTFYKKVKMAREIIKYES
;
A
#
# COMPACT_ATOMS: atom_id res chain seq x y z
N MET A 1 -24.38 -16.87 -8.10
CA MET A 1 -24.27 -16.59 -6.65
C MET A 1 -23.25 -15.47 -6.56
N GLY A 2 -23.72 -14.26 -6.23
CA GLY A 2 -23.06 -13.00 -6.61
C GLY A 2 -21.74 -12.77 -5.88
N ASP A 3 -20.78 -12.21 -6.63
CA ASP A 3 -19.58 -11.55 -6.12
C ASP A 3 -19.96 -10.62 -4.96
N LEU A 4 -19.64 -11.04 -3.73
CA LEU A 4 -19.26 -10.09 -2.70
C LEU A 4 -18.05 -9.35 -3.25
N LYS A 5 -18.31 -8.18 -3.83
CA LYS A 5 -17.34 -7.28 -4.45
C LYS A 5 -16.06 -7.27 -3.62
N SER A 6 -14.88 -7.36 -4.27
CA SER A 6 -13.57 -7.38 -3.59
C SER A 6 -13.40 -6.29 -2.52
N ASN A 7 -14.18 -5.21 -2.61
CA ASN A 7 -14.30 -4.12 -1.65
C ASN A 7 -14.74 -4.52 -0.22
N ASP A 8 -15.29 -5.73 0.00
CA ASP A 8 -15.79 -6.16 1.31
C ASP A 8 -14.87 -7.14 2.05
N ARG A 9 -13.92 -7.81 1.37
CA ARG A 9 -13.11 -8.89 1.97
C ARG A 9 -12.33 -8.44 3.21
N TYR A 10 -11.75 -7.24 3.17
CA TYR A 10 -10.97 -6.70 4.29
C TYR A 10 -11.76 -5.72 5.17
N PHE A 11 -13.07 -5.57 4.95
CA PHE A 11 -13.89 -4.57 5.66
C PHE A 11 -13.82 -4.75 7.18
N TYR A 12 -14.01 -5.99 7.65
CA TYR A 12 -13.93 -6.33 9.08
C TYR A 12 -12.49 -6.35 9.56
N PHE A 13 -11.59 -6.97 8.80
CA PHE A 13 -10.16 -7.00 9.12
C PHE A 13 -9.63 -5.59 9.44
N LYS A 14 -9.97 -4.58 8.63
CA LYS A 14 -9.56 -3.17 8.85
C LYS A 14 -10.02 -2.59 10.18
N ARG A 15 -11.16 -3.03 10.72
CA ARG A 15 -11.79 -2.48 11.93
C ARG A 15 -11.45 -3.23 13.21
N LEU A 16 -10.82 -4.41 13.11
CA LEU A 16 -10.37 -5.14 14.29
C LEU A 16 -9.31 -4.35 15.06
N THR A 17 -9.58 -4.14 16.35
CA THR A 17 -8.70 -3.49 17.33
C THR A 17 -7.68 -4.45 17.95
N TYR A 18 -7.99 -5.75 17.91
CA TYR A 18 -7.08 -6.83 18.29
C TYR A 18 -7.02 -7.85 17.15
N LEU A 19 -5.81 -8.35 16.89
CA LEU A 19 -5.54 -9.34 15.85
C LEU A 19 -4.66 -10.45 16.41
N MET A 20 -4.76 -11.63 15.80
CA MET A 20 -3.83 -12.74 15.98
C MET A 20 -2.74 -12.68 14.90
N PRO A 21 -1.49 -13.10 15.19
CA PRO A 21 -0.47 -13.27 14.17
C PRO A 21 -0.91 -14.16 13.00
N HIS A 22 -1.77 -15.15 13.27
CA HIS A 22 -2.37 -16.00 12.23
C HIS A 22 -3.31 -15.25 11.29
N GLU A 23 -4.18 -14.38 11.82
CA GLU A 23 -5.12 -13.58 11.02
C GLU A 23 -4.37 -12.61 10.11
N VAL A 24 -3.30 -11.98 10.63
CA VAL A 24 -2.43 -11.10 9.83
C VAL A 24 -1.71 -11.88 8.73
N ALA A 25 -1.22 -13.08 9.04
CA ALA A 25 -0.56 -13.92 8.03
C ALA A 25 -1.50 -14.35 6.90
N LEU A 26 -2.76 -14.70 7.22
CA LEU A 26 -3.78 -15.01 6.22
C LEU A 26 -4.06 -13.80 5.32
N ALA A 27 -4.31 -12.63 5.94
CA ALA A 27 -4.60 -11.40 5.22
C ALA A 27 -3.43 -10.97 4.31
N MET A 28 -2.18 -11.08 4.79
CA MET A 28 -0.99 -10.75 3.99
C MET A 28 -0.81 -11.66 2.77
N HIS A 29 -1.31 -12.89 2.81
CA HIS A 29 -1.31 -13.81 1.66
C HIS A 29 -2.56 -13.68 0.77
N GLY A 30 -3.44 -12.70 1.03
CA GLY A 30 -4.61 -12.44 0.19
C GLY A 30 -5.87 -13.22 0.57
N PHE A 31 -5.83 -14.02 1.64
CA PHE A 31 -6.98 -14.75 2.15
C PHE A 31 -7.85 -13.88 3.06
N ASP A 32 -9.06 -14.36 3.36
CA ASP A 32 -9.85 -13.79 4.46
C ASP A 32 -9.10 -14.04 5.79
N TYR A 33 -9.20 -13.08 6.72
CA TYR A 33 -8.45 -13.14 7.97
C TYR A 33 -8.92 -14.29 8.87
N ASP A 34 -10.15 -14.76 8.69
CA ASP A 34 -10.76 -15.89 9.40
C ASP A 34 -10.90 -17.15 8.54
N ALA A 35 -10.21 -17.19 7.39
CA ALA A 35 -10.25 -18.33 6.46
C ALA A 35 -9.93 -19.64 7.18
N ASN A 36 -10.73 -20.67 6.90
CA ASN A 36 -10.54 -21.99 7.49
C ASN A 36 -9.35 -22.69 6.81
N GLU A 37 -8.37 -23.18 7.59
CA GLU A 37 -7.18 -23.86 7.05
C GLU A 37 -7.54 -25.04 6.12
N LYS A 38 -8.73 -25.66 6.26
CA LYS A 38 -9.19 -26.74 5.37
C LYS A 38 -9.49 -26.29 3.94
N ASP A 39 -9.74 -25.00 3.75
CA ASP A 39 -10.07 -24.41 2.45
C ASP A 39 -8.80 -23.98 1.68
N LEU A 40 -7.62 -24.10 2.31
CA LEU A 40 -6.33 -23.79 1.70
C LEU A 40 -5.60 -25.06 1.25
N SER A 41 -4.79 -24.94 0.21
CA SER A 41 -3.85 -25.98 -0.20
C SER A 41 -2.75 -26.17 0.85
N VAL A 42 -2.10 -27.33 0.82
CA VAL A 42 -1.01 -27.68 1.74
C VAL A 42 0.14 -26.67 1.68
N ASP A 43 0.45 -26.14 0.50
CA ASP A 43 1.55 -25.19 0.33
C ASP A 43 1.16 -23.77 0.80
N GLU A 44 -0.07 -23.33 0.58
CA GLU A 44 -0.58 -22.07 1.15
C GLU A 44 -0.57 -22.10 2.68
N ILE A 45 -1.02 -23.21 3.29
CA ILE A 45 -0.98 -23.40 4.74
C ILE A 45 0.46 -23.29 5.26
N LYS A 46 1.43 -23.91 4.58
CA LYS A 46 2.85 -23.82 4.97
C LYS A 46 3.34 -22.37 4.95
N GLU A 47 3.03 -21.60 3.92
CA GLU A 47 3.46 -20.20 3.82
C GLU A 47 2.78 -19.30 4.87
N VAL A 48 1.49 -19.51 5.14
CA VAL A 48 0.77 -18.84 6.24
C VAL A 48 1.39 -19.21 7.59
N HIS A 49 1.75 -20.48 7.80
CA HIS A 49 2.35 -20.95 9.04
C HIS A 49 3.75 -20.38 9.25
N LYS A 50 4.57 -20.28 8.19
CA LYS A 50 5.88 -19.63 8.26
C LYS A 50 5.74 -18.16 8.67
N LEU A 51 4.84 -17.43 8.01
CA LEU A 51 4.65 -16.00 8.28
C LEU A 51 4.10 -15.75 9.70
N ARG A 52 3.05 -16.48 10.12
CA ARG A 52 2.49 -16.31 11.47
C ARG A 52 3.53 -16.64 12.54
N SER A 53 4.40 -17.63 12.31
CA SER A 53 5.48 -17.98 13.24
C SER A 53 6.56 -16.89 13.29
N ALA A 54 6.93 -16.28 12.17
CA ALA A 54 7.87 -15.17 12.15
C ALA A 54 7.34 -13.96 12.91
N ILE A 55 6.08 -13.55 12.65
CA ILE A 55 5.41 -12.45 13.37
C ILE A 55 5.34 -12.75 14.88
N THR A 56 4.94 -13.97 15.25
CA THR A 56 4.84 -14.38 16.66
C THR A 56 6.19 -14.28 17.36
N ARG A 57 7.28 -14.73 16.71
CA ARG A 57 8.63 -14.67 17.28
C ARG A 57 9.08 -13.25 17.54
N ASN A 58 8.81 -12.32 16.62
CA ASN A 58 9.17 -10.91 16.83
C ASN A 58 8.38 -10.32 18.00
N LEU A 59 7.08 -10.62 18.10
CA LEU A 59 6.27 -10.18 19.24
C LEU A 59 6.77 -10.74 20.58
N GLN A 60 7.23 -11.99 20.61
CA GLN A 60 7.79 -12.63 21.80
C GLN A 60 9.09 -11.99 22.32
N LEU A 61 9.74 -11.13 21.53
CA LEU A 61 10.89 -10.35 21.99
C LEU A 61 10.49 -9.24 22.97
N LEU A 62 9.21 -8.86 23.00
CA LEU A 62 8.66 -7.96 24.00
C LEU A 62 8.26 -8.76 25.24
N ASP A 63 8.73 -8.35 26.41
CA ASP A 63 8.52 -9.09 27.67
C ASP A 63 7.03 -9.37 27.96
N ALA A 64 6.15 -8.41 27.65
CA ALA A 64 4.70 -8.55 27.81
C ALA A 64 4.08 -9.68 26.96
N TYR A 65 4.77 -10.10 25.90
CA TYR A 65 4.27 -11.06 24.90
C TYR A 65 5.18 -12.29 24.75
N LYS A 66 6.14 -12.50 25.66
CA LYS A 66 7.11 -13.62 25.62
C LYS A 66 6.46 -15.01 25.45
N ASN A 67 5.27 -15.19 26.00
CA ASN A 67 4.51 -16.45 25.93
C ASN A 67 3.35 -16.40 24.91
N ALA A 68 3.30 -15.38 24.05
CA ALA A 68 2.26 -15.27 23.04
C ALA A 68 2.34 -16.42 22.02
N SER A 69 1.19 -16.84 21.53
CA SER A 69 1.06 -17.81 20.45
C SER A 69 0.56 -17.14 19.17
N ALA A 70 0.62 -17.86 18.05
CA ALA A 70 0.07 -17.37 16.78
C ALA A 70 -1.45 -17.14 16.81
N LYS A 71 -2.16 -17.63 17.84
CA LYS A 71 -3.61 -17.45 18.05
C LYS A 71 -3.92 -16.56 19.26
N THR A 72 -2.91 -15.90 19.83
CA THR A 72 -3.13 -14.93 20.91
C THR A 72 -3.58 -13.61 20.30
N ARG A 73 -4.69 -13.06 20.80
CA ARG A 73 -5.16 -11.72 20.40
C ARG A 73 -4.31 -10.66 21.07
N ILE A 74 -3.68 -9.82 20.25
CA ILE A 74 -2.81 -8.72 20.66
C ILE A 74 -3.32 -7.45 19.97
N GLU A 75 -3.02 -6.27 20.52
CA GLU A 75 -3.39 -5.00 19.89
C GLU A 75 -2.97 -4.99 18.42
N ALA A 76 -3.93 -4.68 17.53
CA ALA A 76 -3.73 -4.78 16.10
C ALA A 76 -2.54 -3.92 15.63
N SER A 77 -2.36 -2.74 16.22
CA SER A 77 -1.27 -1.82 15.91
C SER A 77 0.10 -2.49 16.10
N LEU A 78 0.26 -3.29 17.16
CA LEU A 78 1.50 -3.97 17.50
C LEU A 78 1.77 -5.18 16.59
N VAL A 79 0.75 -6.02 16.37
CA VAL A 79 0.88 -7.21 15.49
C VAL A 79 1.23 -6.80 14.06
N LEU A 80 0.55 -5.76 13.56
CA LEU A 80 0.78 -5.26 12.20
C LEU A 80 2.15 -4.56 12.07
N THR A 81 2.61 -3.88 13.11
CA THR A 81 3.97 -3.33 13.15
C THR A 81 5.02 -4.44 13.09
N ALA A 82 4.83 -5.52 13.85
CA ALA A 82 5.71 -6.69 13.81
C ALA A 82 5.69 -7.39 12.44
N ALA A 83 4.62 -7.22 11.67
CA ALA A 83 4.47 -7.81 10.34
C ALA A 83 5.11 -7.00 9.20
N TYR A 84 5.43 -5.72 9.43
CA TYR A 84 5.86 -4.77 8.39
C TYR A 84 7.06 -5.27 7.57
N ILE A 85 8.07 -5.81 8.24
CA ILE A 85 9.33 -6.24 7.59
C ILE A 85 9.17 -7.47 6.70
N PHE A 86 8.04 -8.18 6.82
CA PHE A 86 7.76 -9.37 6.01
C PHE A 86 6.95 -9.02 4.75
N GLN A 87 6.79 -7.73 4.46
CA GLN A 87 6.08 -7.31 3.27
C GLN A 87 6.88 -7.62 2.00
N ARG A 88 6.27 -8.35 1.07
CA ARG A 88 6.79 -8.54 -0.29
C ARG A 88 6.03 -7.62 -1.22
N GLU A 89 6.76 -6.80 -1.97
CA GLU A 89 6.26 -5.61 -2.67
C GLU A 89 5.10 -5.93 -3.64
N ASP A 90 5.01 -7.16 -4.14
CA ASP A 90 4.01 -7.57 -5.15
C ASP A 90 2.98 -8.62 -4.67
N CYS A 91 3.00 -9.04 -3.41
CA CYS A 91 2.19 -10.19 -2.96
C CYS A 91 1.08 -9.83 -1.96
N ILE A 92 1.04 -8.60 -1.46
CA ILE A 92 0.15 -8.22 -0.35
C ILE A 92 -0.97 -7.31 -0.87
N PRO A 93 -2.24 -7.61 -0.53
CA PRO A 93 -3.37 -6.74 -0.85
C PRO A 93 -3.16 -5.30 -0.36
N SER A 94 -3.53 -4.32 -1.17
CA SER A 94 -3.33 -2.89 -0.87
C SER A 94 -4.03 -2.46 0.42
N GLU A 95 -5.21 -3.02 0.72
CA GLU A 95 -5.96 -2.72 1.94
C GLU A 95 -5.24 -3.20 3.21
N VAL A 96 -4.48 -4.30 3.10
CA VAL A 96 -3.68 -4.85 4.19
C VAL A 96 -2.42 -4.02 4.38
N LYS A 97 -1.74 -3.65 3.28
CA LYS A 97 -0.59 -2.72 3.31
C LYS A 97 -0.97 -1.39 3.98
N GLU A 98 -2.11 -0.82 3.60
CA GLU A 98 -2.62 0.43 4.20
C GLU A 98 -2.85 0.25 5.71
N LYS A 99 -3.45 -0.86 6.14
CA LYS A 99 -3.67 -1.11 7.57
C LYS A 99 -2.35 -1.24 8.34
N ILE A 100 -1.36 -1.94 7.78
CA ILE A 100 -0.02 -2.06 8.36
C ILE A 100 0.62 -0.68 8.51
N TYR A 101 0.52 0.17 7.49
CA TYR A 101 1.06 1.52 7.53
C TYR A 101 0.40 2.40 8.61
N VAL A 102 -0.94 2.34 8.72
CA VAL A 102 -1.67 3.03 9.78
C VAL A 102 -1.23 2.56 11.17
N ALA A 103 -1.00 1.25 11.34
CA ALA A 103 -0.49 0.69 12.58
C ALA A 103 0.89 1.23 12.96
N LEU A 104 1.82 1.37 12.00
CA LEU A 104 3.10 2.03 12.24
C LEU A 104 2.92 3.46 12.75
N GLN A 105 2.04 4.25 12.09
CA GLN A 105 1.79 5.63 12.50
C GLN A 105 1.17 5.73 13.90
N GLN A 106 0.35 4.76 14.31
CA GLN A 106 -0.20 4.69 15.65
C GLN A 106 0.92 4.48 16.68
N GLN A 107 1.81 3.52 16.42
CA GLN A 107 2.94 3.22 17.29
C GLN A 107 3.92 4.38 17.44
N LEU A 108 4.11 5.21 16.40
CA LEU A 108 4.96 6.41 16.49
C LEU A 108 4.49 7.46 17.50
N ASN A 109 3.23 7.40 17.95
CA ASN A 109 2.70 8.27 19.01
C ASN A 109 3.05 7.77 20.42
N ASN A 110 3.51 6.52 20.54
CA ASN A 110 3.99 5.97 21.82
C ASN A 110 5.35 6.58 22.18
N LYS A 111 5.62 6.75 23.46
CA LYS A 111 6.87 7.36 23.95
C LYS A 111 8.09 6.49 23.64
N ASP A 112 7.89 5.18 23.66
CA ASP A 112 8.84 4.08 23.48
C ASP A 112 8.84 3.49 22.05
N TRP A 113 8.27 4.20 21.07
CA TRP A 113 8.17 3.74 19.69
C TRP A 113 9.51 3.24 19.10
N GLY A 114 10.62 3.90 19.47
CA GLY A 114 11.95 3.59 18.94
C GLY A 114 12.42 2.22 19.41
N ASP A 115 12.25 1.92 20.70
CA ASP A 115 12.60 0.63 21.28
C ASP A 115 11.69 -0.46 20.71
N ILE A 116 10.39 -0.21 20.61
CA ILE A 116 9.43 -1.14 20.00
C ILE A 116 9.85 -1.48 18.56
N PHE A 117 10.21 -0.49 17.75
CA PHE A 117 10.56 -0.69 16.34
C PHE A 117 11.89 -1.44 16.20
N LEU A 118 12.86 -1.09 17.03
CA LEU A 118 14.16 -1.78 17.07
C LEU A 118 13.99 -3.23 17.51
N THR A 119 13.16 -3.51 18.51
CA THR A 119 12.87 -4.87 18.97
C THR A 119 12.13 -5.70 17.92
N LEU A 120 11.12 -5.11 17.25
CA LEU A 120 10.26 -5.85 16.33
C LEU A 120 10.85 -6.04 14.93
N GLY A 121 11.74 -5.15 14.48
CA GLY A 121 12.26 -5.20 13.11
C GLY A 121 13.67 -4.64 12.95
N GLY A 122 14.41 -4.44 14.04
CA GLY A 122 15.78 -3.98 14.01
C GLY A 122 15.94 -2.58 13.41
N ASN A 123 17.15 -2.30 12.90
CA ASN A 123 17.49 -1.00 12.32
C ASN A 123 16.63 -0.65 11.10
N GLU A 124 16.20 -1.66 10.32
CA GLU A 124 15.36 -1.46 9.15
C GLU A 124 14.02 -0.80 9.53
N LEU A 125 13.29 -1.42 10.47
CA LEU A 125 12.01 -0.87 10.93
C LEU A 125 12.20 0.45 11.68
N TYR A 126 13.28 0.59 12.46
CA TYR A 126 13.60 1.82 13.17
C TYR A 126 13.80 3.01 12.22
N GLU A 127 14.59 2.85 11.15
CA GLU A 127 14.81 3.93 10.17
C GLU A 127 13.53 4.26 9.38
N VAL A 128 12.69 3.26 9.09
CA VAL A 128 11.33 3.50 8.57
C VAL A 128 10.55 4.37 9.54
N GLY A 129 10.47 4.02 10.82
CA GLY A 129 9.77 4.81 11.83
C GLY A 129 10.28 6.25 11.94
N LYS A 130 11.61 6.44 11.91
CA LYS A 130 12.25 7.76 11.91
C LYS A 130 11.88 8.59 10.69
N SER A 131 11.90 7.98 9.49
CA SER A 131 11.50 8.65 8.25
C SER A 131 10.02 9.07 8.30
N LEU A 132 9.12 8.21 8.78
CA LEU A 132 7.70 8.50 8.92
C LEU A 132 7.42 9.61 9.93
N LYS A 133 8.16 9.64 11.03
CA LYS A 133 8.05 10.67 12.06
C LYS A 133 8.54 12.03 11.56
N HIS A 134 9.58 12.04 10.74
CA HIS A 134 10.15 13.26 10.14
C HIS A 134 9.32 13.78 8.95
N ASN A 135 8.78 12.87 8.12
CA ASN A 135 8.08 13.22 6.88
C ASN A 135 6.56 13.43 7.07
N GLY A 136 6.04 13.20 8.28
CA GLY A 136 4.62 13.37 8.59
C GLY A 136 3.71 12.44 7.79
N ARG A 137 2.42 12.44 8.13
CA ARG A 137 1.36 11.55 7.62
C ARG A 137 1.14 11.55 6.09
N GLY A 138 1.94 12.29 5.32
CA GLY A 138 1.67 12.61 3.92
C GLY A 138 2.26 11.65 2.89
N GLN A 139 3.27 10.84 3.19
CA GLN A 139 4.05 10.23 2.10
C GLN A 139 3.31 9.12 1.34
N TYR A 140 2.69 8.15 2.03
CA TYR A 140 1.91 7.10 1.35
C TYR A 140 0.60 7.63 0.75
N ARG A 141 -0.11 8.51 1.46
CA ARG A 141 -1.31 9.15 0.90
C ARG A 141 -0.98 9.97 -0.34
N LYS A 142 0.18 10.61 -0.36
CA LYS A 142 0.66 11.37 -1.51
C LYS A 142 1.18 10.47 -2.62
N GLU A 143 1.82 9.33 -2.33
CA GLU A 143 2.23 8.36 -3.34
C GLU A 143 1.02 7.66 -3.98
N ASP A 144 0.01 7.27 -3.18
CA ASP A 144 -1.26 6.74 -3.68
C ASP A 144 -2.06 7.80 -4.45
N GLU A 145 -2.12 9.03 -3.96
CA GLU A 145 -2.77 10.15 -4.64
C GLU A 145 -2.02 10.50 -5.94
N ASP A 146 -0.69 10.49 -5.93
CA ASP A 146 0.14 10.70 -7.12
C ASP A 146 -0.06 9.56 -8.12
N ASN A 147 -0.10 8.29 -7.67
CA ASN A 147 -0.40 7.13 -8.52
C ASN A 147 -1.81 7.19 -9.12
N ASN A 148 -2.82 7.57 -8.33
CA ASN A 148 -4.17 7.79 -8.83
C ASN A 148 -4.24 8.96 -9.82
N ASN A 149 -3.49 10.04 -9.57
CA ASN A 149 -3.37 11.17 -10.48
C ASN A 149 -2.70 10.75 -11.80
N TRP A 150 -1.64 9.94 -11.73
CA TRP A 150 -0.98 9.40 -12.92
C TRP A 150 -1.90 8.49 -13.71
N LYS A 151 -2.64 7.60 -13.04
CA LYS A 151 -3.65 6.74 -13.66
C LYS A 151 -4.72 7.56 -14.38
N LEU A 152 -5.24 8.61 -13.74
CA LEU A 152 -6.20 9.52 -14.36
C LEU A 152 -5.62 10.23 -15.59
N ILE A 153 -4.36 10.69 -15.53
CA ILE A 153 -3.68 11.30 -16.67
C ILE A 153 -3.56 10.31 -17.83
N ALA A 154 -3.21 9.06 -17.56
CA ALA A 154 -3.10 8.02 -18.59
C ALA A 154 -4.43 7.80 -19.31
N LEU A 155 -5.50 7.59 -18.55
CA LEU A 155 -6.85 7.36 -19.06
C LEU A 155 -7.37 8.56 -19.86
N LEU A 156 -7.11 9.79 -19.41
CA LEU A 156 -7.50 10.99 -20.17
C LEU A 156 -6.77 11.08 -21.51
N VAL A 157 -5.48 10.73 -21.56
CA VAL A 157 -4.72 10.71 -22.82
C VAL A 157 -5.22 9.63 -23.76
N GLU A 158 -5.56 8.43 -23.26
CA GLU A 158 -6.17 7.36 -24.06
C GLU A 158 -7.55 7.76 -24.57
N LEU A 159 -8.40 8.32 -23.71
CA LEU A 159 -9.72 8.83 -24.09
C LEU A 159 -9.63 9.89 -25.21
N LEU A 160 -8.64 10.79 -25.15
CA LEU A 160 -8.39 11.76 -26.20
C LEU A 160 -7.93 11.09 -27.51
N GLY A 161 -7.16 10.01 -27.44
CA GLY A 161 -6.72 9.25 -28.62
C GLY A 161 -7.84 8.42 -29.27
N GLU A 162 -8.80 7.94 -28.47
CA GLU A 162 -9.93 7.12 -28.94
C GLU A 162 -11.12 7.96 -29.41
N HIS A 163 -11.46 9.02 -28.67
CA HIS A 163 -12.68 9.80 -28.88
C HIS A 163 -12.43 11.27 -29.24
N GLY A 164 -11.19 11.75 -29.14
CA GLY A 164 -10.83 13.12 -29.49
C GLY A 164 -10.54 13.28 -30.98
N LYS A 165 -9.68 14.24 -31.33
CA LYS A 165 -9.25 14.44 -32.72
C LYS A 165 -8.46 13.22 -33.19
N ALA A 166 -8.61 12.81 -34.44
CA ALA A 166 -7.86 11.68 -35.01
C ALA A 166 -6.33 11.83 -34.84
N SER A 167 -5.84 13.07 -34.80
CA SER A 167 -4.43 13.42 -34.57
C SER A 167 -3.95 13.29 -33.12
N TYR A 168 -4.84 13.12 -32.14
CA TYR A 168 -4.47 12.97 -30.72
C TYR A 168 -3.80 11.64 -30.38
N LYS A 169 -3.69 10.72 -31.34
CA LYS A 169 -2.75 9.59 -31.23
C LYS A 169 -1.28 10.06 -31.15
N ASP A 170 -0.98 11.26 -31.67
CA ASP A 170 0.33 11.89 -31.53
C ASP A 170 0.35 12.83 -30.30
N LEU A 171 1.21 12.50 -29.33
CA LEU A 171 1.44 13.28 -28.13
C LEU A 171 1.93 14.72 -28.39
N SER A 172 2.59 14.97 -29.52
CA SER A 172 3.03 16.32 -29.90
C SER A 172 1.86 17.26 -30.18
N VAL A 173 0.79 16.73 -30.77
CA VAL A 173 -0.44 17.46 -31.08
C VAL A 173 -1.18 17.79 -29.78
N ILE A 174 -1.29 16.81 -28.86
CA ILE A 174 -1.87 17.04 -27.53
C ILE A 174 -1.08 18.14 -26.80
N TYR A 175 0.26 18.06 -26.80
CA TYR A 175 1.09 19.05 -26.12
C TYR A 175 0.91 20.47 -26.68
N ASN A 176 0.84 20.63 -28.00
CA ASN A 176 0.62 21.94 -28.62
C ASN A 176 -0.75 22.52 -28.25
N ASP A 177 -1.80 21.71 -28.27
CA ASP A 177 -3.14 22.14 -27.87
C ASP A 177 -3.18 22.53 -26.37
N VAL A 178 -2.41 21.85 -25.51
CA VAL A 178 -2.25 22.22 -24.09
C VAL A 178 -1.55 23.57 -23.94
N ILE A 179 -0.54 23.87 -24.75
CA ILE A 179 0.12 25.20 -24.75
C ILE A 179 -0.90 26.27 -25.13
N SER A 180 -1.60 26.09 -26.25
CA SER A 180 -2.62 27.06 -26.70
C SER A 180 -3.72 27.26 -25.66
N LEU A 181 -4.12 26.20 -24.95
CA LEU A 181 -5.08 26.30 -23.86
C LEU A 181 -4.54 27.09 -22.66
N CYS A 182 -3.26 26.91 -22.32
CA CYS A 182 -2.62 27.66 -21.23
C CYS A 182 -2.50 29.15 -21.59
N GLU A 183 -2.12 29.47 -22.82
CA GLU A 183 -2.07 30.84 -23.33
C GLU A 183 -3.46 31.49 -23.31
N PHE A 184 -4.47 30.79 -23.83
CA PHE A 184 -5.85 31.26 -23.86
C PHE A 184 -6.41 31.50 -22.45
N LYS A 185 -6.06 30.66 -21.46
CA LYS A 185 -6.53 30.78 -20.07
C LYS A 185 -5.60 31.59 -19.16
N GLY A 186 -4.49 32.12 -19.66
CA GLY A 186 -3.49 32.83 -18.84
C GLY A 186 -2.82 31.96 -17.77
N ILE A 187 -2.71 30.64 -17.98
CA ILE A 187 -2.10 29.69 -17.04
C ILE A 187 -0.58 29.68 -17.23
N LYS A 188 0.17 29.75 -16.13
CA LYS A 188 1.64 29.69 -16.16
C LYS A 188 2.13 28.30 -16.58
N MET A 189 3.15 28.26 -17.44
CA MET A 189 3.73 27.03 -17.99
C MET A 189 4.63 26.21 -17.02
N ASN A 190 4.65 26.56 -15.73
CA ASN A 190 5.48 25.87 -14.75
C ASN A 190 4.96 24.44 -14.52
N GLY A 191 5.83 23.44 -14.67
CA GLY A 191 5.46 22.02 -14.49
C GLY A 191 4.76 21.37 -15.68
N ILE A 192 4.63 22.08 -16.81
CA ILE A 192 4.06 21.59 -18.08
C ILE A 192 4.97 21.88 -19.29
N LYS A 193 6.26 22.14 -19.06
CA LYS A 193 7.25 22.23 -20.15
C LYS A 193 7.29 20.92 -20.94
N LYS A 194 7.66 20.97 -22.22
CA LYS A 194 7.71 19.82 -23.13
C LYS A 194 8.30 18.57 -22.48
N SER A 195 9.53 18.64 -21.98
CA SER A 195 10.19 17.50 -21.31
C SER A 195 9.42 16.99 -20.09
N THR A 196 8.83 17.88 -19.29
CA THR A 196 8.00 17.52 -18.14
C THR A 196 6.72 16.82 -18.58
N PHE A 197 6.03 17.33 -19.60
CA PHE A 197 4.82 16.72 -20.14
C PHE A 197 5.09 15.28 -20.61
N TYR A 198 6.09 15.07 -21.46
CA TYR A 198 6.42 13.73 -21.95
C TYR A 198 6.84 12.78 -20.82
N LYS A 199 7.61 13.26 -19.84
CA LYS A 199 8.00 12.44 -18.67
C LYS A 199 6.75 12.01 -17.89
N LYS A 200 5.82 12.92 -17.63
CA LYS A 200 4.57 12.66 -16.92
C LYS A 200 3.69 11.65 -17.63
N VAL A 201 3.49 11.81 -18.95
CA VAL A 201 2.71 10.87 -19.76
C VAL A 201 3.37 9.48 -19.80
N LYS A 202 4.70 9.41 -19.88
CA LYS A 202 5.43 8.14 -19.83
C LYS A 202 5.20 7.40 -18.50
N MET A 203 5.39 8.09 -17.38
CA MET A 203 5.16 7.52 -16.04
C MET A 203 3.70 7.07 -15.87
N ALA A 204 2.75 7.89 -16.31
CA ALA A 204 1.33 7.57 -16.30
C ALA A 204 0.98 6.28 -17.09
N ARG A 205 1.54 6.13 -18.29
CA ARG A 205 1.34 4.92 -19.12
C ARG A 205 1.98 3.67 -18.53
N GLU A 206 3.12 3.81 -17.87
CA GLU A 206 3.78 2.68 -17.20
C GLU A 206 2.87 2.11 -16.12
N ILE A 207 2.20 2.94 -15.31
CA ILE A 207 1.30 2.48 -14.23
C ILE A 207 0.15 1.62 -14.76
N ILE A 208 -0.59 2.09 -15.78
CA ILE A 208 -1.75 1.33 -16.30
C ILE A 208 -1.34 0.03 -17.00
N LYS A 209 -0.13 -0.04 -17.58
CA LYS A 209 0.36 -1.24 -18.27
C LYS A 209 0.61 -2.42 -17.33
N TYR A 210 0.88 -2.17 -16.04
CA TYR A 210 1.08 -3.23 -15.04
C TYR A 210 -0.22 -3.65 -14.33
N GLU A 211 -1.34 -2.95 -14.59
CA GLU A 211 -2.66 -3.27 -14.02
C GLU A 211 -3.63 -3.94 -15.01
N SER A 212 -3.30 -3.93 -16.31
CA SER A 212 -4.04 -4.56 -17.41
C SER A 212 -3.48 -5.94 -17.77
#